data_AF-A0A9D9XKT7-F1
#
_entry.id   AF-A0A9D9XKT7-F1
#
_cell.length_a   1.000
_cell.length_b   1.000
_cell.length_c   1.000
_cell.angle_alpha   90.00
_cell.angle_beta   90.00
_cell.angle_gamma   90.00
#
_symmetry.space_group_name_H-M   'P 1'
#
loop_
_entity.id
_entity.type
_entity.pdbx_description
1 polymer ?
#
loop_
_entity_poly.entity_id
_entity_poly.type
_entity_poly.pdbx_seq_one_letter_code
_entity_poly.pdbx_strand_id
1 'polypeptide(L)' 'MKIAFIVFEDITWLDFIGIYDPITRLKTSNYLPNLEWQICSFSENAEDLYGLKIAPLKSNPTYQNSMQ' A
#
# COMPACT_ATOMS: atom_id res chain seq x y z
N MET A 1 -4.13 -16.29 -2.28
CA MET A 1 -2.88 -15.71 -1.72
C MET A 1 -3.22 -14.32 -1.19
N LYS A 2 -2.62 -13.89 -0.08
CA LYS A 2 -2.89 -12.58 0.54
C LYS A 2 -1.62 -11.75 0.59
N ILE A 3 -1.69 -10.50 0.15
CA ILE A 3 -0.58 -9.53 0.13
C ILE A 3 -0.95 -8.30 0.94
N ALA A 4 0.00 -7.76 1.70
CA ALA A 4 -0.12 -6.43 2.29
C ALA A 4 0.91 -5.51 1.63
N PHE A 5 0.44 -4.44 1.00
CA PHE A 5 1.28 -3.34 0.55
C PHE A 5 1.38 -2.33 1.69
N ILE A 6 2.58 -2.14 2.23
CA ILE A 6 2.82 -1.19 3.31
C ILE A 6 3.36 0.10 2.69
N VAL A 7 2.62 1.19 2.85
CA VAL A 7 3.05 2.54 2.48
C VAL A 7 3.42 3.32 3.74
N PHE A 8 4.37 4.24 3.62
CA PHE A 8 4.92 5.05 4.70
C PHE A 8 5.35 6.41 4.14
N GLU A 9 5.64 7.36 5.03
CA GLU A 9 6.12 8.71 4.66
C GLU A 9 7.43 8.63 3.85
N ASP A 10 7.62 9.57 2.92
CA ASP A 10 8.81 9.68 2.07
C ASP A 10 9.06 8.47 1.15
N ILE A 11 8.03 7.63 0.93
CA ILE A 11 8.05 6.64 -0.16
C ILE A 11 8.04 7.34 -1.52
N THR A 12 8.48 6.67 -2.59
CA THR A 12 8.21 7.13 -3.97
C THR A 12 6.98 6.42 -4.52
N TRP A 13 5.95 7.17 -4.94
CA TRP A 13 4.76 6.54 -5.54
C TRP A 13 5.08 5.74 -6.80
N LEU A 14 6.08 6.15 -7.57
CA LEU A 14 6.54 5.41 -8.74
C LEU A 14 7.04 4.00 -8.37
N ASP A 15 7.80 3.86 -7.28
CA ASP A 15 8.29 2.57 -6.81
C ASP A 15 7.12 1.69 -6.34
N PHE A 16 6.17 2.28 -5.60
CA PHE A 16 4.96 1.58 -5.17
C PHE A 16 4.12 1.10 -6.36
N ILE A 17 3.81 1.98 -7.32
CA ILE A 17 3.01 1.67 -8.50
C ILE A 17 3.72 0.63 -9.38
N GLY A 18 5.05 0.71 -9.48
CA GLY A 18 5.87 -0.25 -10.23
C GLY A 18 5.71 -1.69 -9.75
N ILE A 19 5.41 -1.92 -8.48
CA ILE A 19 5.11 -3.26 -7.93
C ILE A 19 3.59 -3.52 -7.90
N TYR A 20 2.79 -2.53 -7.54
CA TYR A 20 1.34 -2.67 -7.42
C TYR A 20 0.69 -3.06 -8.75
N ASP A 21 1.03 -2.41 -9.87
CA ASP A 21 0.43 -2.70 -11.18
C ASP A 21 0.60 -4.16 -11.62
N PRO A 22 1.82 -4.71 -11.75
CA PRO A 22 1.99 -6.09 -12.21
C PRO A 22 1.36 -7.11 -11.25
N ILE A 23 1.44 -6.89 -9.94
CA ILE A 23 0.87 -7.81 -8.94
C ILE A 23 -0.66 -7.83 -9.01
N THR A 24 -1.31 -6.67 -9.07
CA THR A 24 -2.77 -6.61 -9.17
C THR A 24 -3.29 -7.14 -10.51
N ARG A 25 -2.52 -6.98 -11.58
CA ARG A 25 -2.82 -7.55 -12.90
C ARG A 25 -2.80 -9.07 -12.94
N LEU A 26 -2.09 -9.76 -12.03
CA LEU A 26 -2.18 -11.22 -11.91
C LEU A 26 -3.61 -11.68 -11.62
N LYS A 27 -4.39 -10.88 -10.88
CA LYS A 27 -5.80 -11.16 -10.62
C LYS A 27 -6.66 -10.87 -11.84
N THR A 28 -6.54 -9.67 -12.43
CA THR A 28 -7.39 -9.25 -13.55
C THR A 28 -7.14 -10.05 -14.82
N SER A 29 -5.93 -10.60 -14.98
CA SER A 29 -5.55 -11.50 -16.09
C SER A 29 -5.85 -12.98 -15.79
N ASN A 30 -6.53 -13.28 -14.68
CA ASN A 30 -6.96 -14.62 -14.27
C ASN A 30 -5.81 -15.63 -14.03
N TYR A 31 -4.57 -15.16 -13.85
CA TYR A 31 -3.45 -16.03 -13.44
C TYR A 31 -3.56 -16.43 -11.96
N LEU A 32 -3.99 -15.50 -11.11
CA LEU A 32 -4.24 -15.71 -9.68
C LEU A 32 -5.59 -15.09 -9.28
N PRO A 33 -6.73 -15.71 -9.65
CA PRO A 33 -8.06 -15.13 -9.44
C PRO A 33 -8.40 -14.89 -7.96
N ASN A 34 -7.86 -15.74 -7.08
CA ASN A 34 -8.05 -15.66 -5.62
C ASN A 34 -6.95 -14.84 -4.92
N LEU A 35 -6.29 -13.94 -5.66
CA LEU A 35 -5.36 -12.98 -5.08
C LEU A 35 -6.16 -11.89 -4.35
N GLU A 36 -5.77 -11.63 -3.11
CA GLU A 36 -6.30 -10.55 -2.28
C GLU A 36 -5.12 -9.66 -1.85
N TRP A 37 -5.35 -8.36 -1.83
CA TRP A 37 -4.38 -7.40 -1.31
C TRP A 37 -5.06 -6.30 -0.52
N GLN A 38 -4.29 -5.69 0.39
CA GLN A 38 -4.65 -4.47 1.09
C GLN A 38 -3.49 -3.48 1.03
N ILE A 39 -3.82 -2.20 0.93
CA ILE A 39 -2.87 -1.10 1.15
C ILE A 39 -3.01 -0.68 2.61
N CYS A 40 -1.91 -0.75 3.34
CA CYS A 40 -1.82 -0.51 4.76
C CYS A 40 -0.85 0.63 5.03
N SER A 41 -1.12 1.42 6.06
CA SER A 41 -0.18 2.41 6.58
C SER A 41 -0.17 2.42 8.11
N PHE A 42 0.92 2.96 8.65
CA PHE A 42 1.06 3.32 10.06
C PHE A 42 0.34 4.64 10.39
N SER A 43 0.17 5.51 9.41
CA SER A 43 -0.50 6.82 9.53
C SER A 43 -1.86 6.84 8.83
N GLU A 44 -2.65 7.88 9.07
CA GLU A 44 -3.92 8.09 8.33
C GLU A 44 -3.70 8.46 6.86
N ASN A 45 -2.56 9.04 6.52
CA ASN A 45 -2.18 9.40 5.16
C ASN A 45 -0.71 9.03 4.95
N ALA A 46 -0.39 8.45 3.81
CA ALA A 46 0.99 8.36 3.36
C ALA A 46 1.24 9.47 2.34
N GLU A 47 2.39 10.14 2.46
CA GLU A 47 2.83 11.26 1.62
C GLU A 47 4.14 10.84 0.96
N ASP A 48 4.27 11.04 -0.36
CA ASP A 48 5.54 10.80 -1.04
C ASP A 48 6.51 11.98 -0.89
N LEU A 49 7.72 11.78 -1.38
CA LEU A 49 8.79 12.79 -1.46
C LEU A 49 8.40 14.08 -2.20
N TYR A 50 7.27 14.09 -2.93
CA TYR A 50 6.81 15.23 -3.73
C TYR A 50 5.53 15.86 -3.18
N GLY A 51 5.06 15.42 -2.01
CA GLY A 51 3.89 15.95 -1.30
C GLY A 51 2.54 15.41 -1.79
N LEU A 52 2.53 14.39 -2.64
CA LEU A 52 1.30 13.71 -3.05
C LEU A 52 0.83 12.78 -1.93
N LYS A 53 -0.39 13.00 -1.45
CA LYS A 53 -1.01 12.26 -0.35
C LYS A 53 -1.96 11.19 -0.84
N ILE A 54 -1.84 10.00 -0.27
CA ILE A 54 -2.78 8.89 -0.48
C ILE A 54 -3.28 8.42 0.88
N ALA A 55 -4.60 8.42 1.04
CA ALA A 55 -5.25 7.78 2.17
C ALA A 55 -5.26 6.25 1.92
N PRO A 56 -4.62 5.45 2.79
CA PRO A 56 -4.67 3.99 2.69
C PRO A 56 -6.09 3.50 3.03
N LEU A 57 -6.49 2.38 2.43
CA LEU A 57 -7.79 1.74 2.69
C LEU A 57 -7.90 1.23 4.14
N LYS A 58 -6.77 0.96 4.79
CA LYS A 58 -6.73 0.55 6.20
C LYS A 58 -5.53 1.17 6.91
N SER A 59 -5.81 2.12 7.80
CA SER A 59 -4.85 2.52 8.84
C SER A 59 -4.86 1.45 9.94
N ASN A 60 -3.69 1.08 10.46
CA ASN A 60 -3.60 0.19 11.61
C ASN A 60 -3.34 1.01 12.89
N PRO A 61 -4.37 1.33 13.69
CA PRO A 61 -4.24 2.20 14.86
C PRO A 61 -3.35 1.61 15.95
N THR A 62 -3.12 0.29 15.96
CA THR A 62 -2.28 -0.37 16.97
C THR A 62 -0.82 0.06 16.91
N TYR A 63 -0.31 0.51 15.74
CA TYR A 63 1.09 0.90 15.58
C TYR A 63 1.34 2.41 15.69
N GLN A 64 0.30 3.25 15.76
CA GLN A 64 0.43 4.71 15.91
C GLN A 64 1.10 5.11 17.24
N ASN A 65 1.02 4.26 18.26
CA ASN A 65 1.61 4.51 19.58
C ASN A 65 3.08 4.05 19.72
N SER A 66 3.72 3.53 18.67
CA SER A 66 5.08 2.96 18.74
C SER A 66 6.18 3.86 18.16
N MET A 67 5.82 5.05 17.65
CA MET A 67 6.75 6.02 17.06
C MET A 67 6.77 7.38 17.81
N GLN A 68 6.28 7.42 19.05
CA GLN A 68 6.50 8.54 19.99
C GLN A 68 7.61 8.21 20.97
#